data_AF-A0A1D3JYP5-F1
#
_entry.id   AF-A0A1D3JYP5-F1
#
_cell.length_a   1.000
_cell.length_b   1.000
_cell.length_c   1.000
_cell.angle_alpha   90.00
_cell.angle_beta   90.00
_cell.angle_gamma   90.00
#
_symmetry.space_group_name_H-M   'P 1'
#
loop_
_entity.id
_entity.type
_entity.pdbx_description
1 polymer ?
#
loop_
_entity_poly.entity_id
_entity_poly.type
_entity_poly.pdbx_seq_one_letter_code
_entity_poly.pdbx_strand_id
1 'polypeptide(L)'
;MQVIAAELGFARCRDRHGEERRIDLSLVGPCAVGDWLLIFLDAARERLDAQRASEIDSTLRLLEAALFGTAPQPDSVPGFSLPSAMNAEQLAALLGHASPPLAPAALTPPQPSVKDPT
;
A
#
# COMPACT_ATOMS: atom_id res chain seq x y z
N MET A 1 1.14 -3.33 17.36
CA MET A 1 1.99 -2.34 18.06
C MET A 1 3.26 -3.01 18.52
N GLN A 2 4.37 -2.28 18.65
CA GLN A 2 5.65 -2.84 19.09
C GLN A 2 5.92 -2.50 20.56
N VAL A 3 6.38 -3.48 21.34
CA VAL A 3 6.78 -3.29 22.73
C VAL A 3 8.07 -2.49 22.80
N ILE A 4 8.05 -1.35 23.50
CA ILE A 4 9.22 -0.48 23.73
C ILE A 4 9.74 -0.59 25.17
N ALA A 5 8.90 -1.00 26.10
CA ALA A 5 9.25 -1.32 27.47
C ALA A 5 8.27 -2.36 28.03
N ALA A 6 8.78 -3.33 28.77
CA ALA A 6 8.00 -4.39 29.40
C ALA A 6 8.05 -4.28 30.92
N GLU A 7 6.89 -4.34 31.56
CA GLU A 7 6.68 -4.31 33.00
C GLU A 7 5.88 -5.55 33.42
N LEU A 8 5.72 -5.78 34.73
CA LEU A 8 4.97 -6.94 35.21
C LEU A 8 3.47 -6.78 34.87
N GLY A 9 2.96 -7.62 33.97
CA GLY A 9 1.56 -7.62 33.54
C GLY A 9 1.16 -6.49 32.59
N PHE A 10 2.07 -5.56 32.27
CA PHE A 10 1.83 -4.46 31.35
C PHE A 10 3.03 -4.23 30.43
N ALA A 11 2.80 -3.67 29.26
CA ALA A 11 3.85 -3.14 28.40
C ALA A 11 3.53 -1.73 27.94
N ARG A 12 4.56 -0.91 27.75
CA ARG A 12 4.46 0.27 26.89
C ARG A 12 4.71 -0.18 25.46
N CYS A 13 3.75 0.14 24.61
CA CYS A 13 3.78 -0.20 23.20
C CYS A 13 3.63 1.06 22.36
N ARG A 14 4.31 1.10 21.21
CA ARG A 14 4.18 2.15 20.21
C ARG A 14 3.38 1.64 19.02
N ASP A 15 2.42 2.44 18.54
CA ASP A 15 1.67 2.13 17.34
C ASP A 15 2.37 2.60 16.06
N ARG A 16 1.72 2.39 14.91
CA ARG A 16 2.26 2.75 13.58
C ARG A 16 2.34 4.27 13.35
N HIS A 17 1.59 5.06 14.12
CA HIS A 17 1.57 6.52 14.04
C HIS A 17 2.54 7.17 15.06
N GLY A 18 3.17 6.37 15.92
CA GLY A 18 4.12 6.82 16.93
C GLY A 18 3.51 7.03 18.31
N GLU A 19 2.21 6.79 18.47
CA GLU A 19 1.53 6.96 19.76
C GLU A 19 1.92 5.84 20.72
N GLU A 20 2.26 6.22 21.95
CA GLU A 20 2.61 5.28 23.01
C GLU A 20 1.40 5.00 23.89
N ARG A 21 1.13 3.71 24.12
CA ARG A 21 0.03 3.25 24.98
C ARG A 21 0.50 2.19 25.95
N ARG A 22 -0.11 2.17 27.13
CA ARG A 22 0.09 1.12 28.13
C ARG A 22 -0.91 0.01 27.87
N ILE A 23 -0.40 -1.21 27.73
CA ILE A 23 -1.13 -2.37 27.24
C ILE A 23 -1.12 -3.46 28.32
N ASP A 24 -2.29 -4.02 28.63
CA ASP A 24 -2.45 -5.16 29.51
C ASP A 24 -1.94 -6.45 28.83
N LEU A 25 -1.05 -7.18 29.50
CA LEU A 25 -0.45 -8.42 29.01
C LEU A 25 -1.05 -9.70 29.61
N SER A 26 -2.07 -9.60 30.47
CA SER A 26 -2.67 -10.73 31.20
C SER A 26 -3.08 -11.92 30.33
N LEU A 27 -3.46 -11.67 29.07
CA LEU A 27 -3.92 -12.70 28.13
C LEU A 27 -2.78 -13.36 27.33
N VAL A 28 -1.65 -12.68 27.15
CA VAL A 28 -0.52 -13.13 26.30
C VAL A 28 0.71 -13.51 27.12
N GLY A 29 0.75 -13.13 28.39
CA GLY A 29 1.89 -13.35 29.28
C GLY A 29 3.05 -12.37 29.05
N PRO A 30 4.22 -12.65 29.63
CA PRO A 30 5.37 -11.74 29.55
C PRO A 30 5.87 -11.58 28.10
N CYS A 31 6.14 -10.34 27.72
CA CYS A 31 6.62 -9.95 26.40
C CYS A 31 7.98 -9.23 26.52
N ALA A 32 8.79 -9.29 25.47
CA ALA A 32 10.09 -8.62 25.40
C ALA A 32 10.01 -7.32 24.58
N VAL A 33 10.98 -6.42 24.80
CA VAL A 33 11.15 -5.25 23.93
C VAL A 33 11.43 -5.71 22.50
N GLY A 34 10.71 -5.14 21.55
CA GLY A 34 10.75 -5.52 20.14
C GLY A 34 9.63 -6.48 19.71
N ASP A 35 8.94 -7.13 20.65
CA ASP A 35 7.80 -7.99 20.33
C ASP A 35 6.66 -7.19 19.70
N TRP A 36 5.93 -7.84 18.80
CA TRP A 36 4.76 -7.27 18.17
C TRP A 36 3.49 -7.84 18.80
N LEU A 37 2.55 -6.97 19.15
CA LEU A 37 1.29 -7.33 19.78
C LEU A 37 0.10 -6.84 18.97
N LEU A 38 -0.88 -7.73 18.78
CA LEU A 38 -2.22 -7.36 18.37
C LEU A 38 -3.00 -6.95 19.62
N ILE A 39 -3.59 -5.76 19.59
CA ILE A 39 -4.22 -5.13 20.76
C ILE A 39 -5.66 -4.79 20.43
N PHE A 40 -6.54 -5.00 21.40
CA PHE A 40 -7.93 -4.59 21.34
C PHE A 40 -8.34 -4.03 22.70
N LEU A 41 -8.81 -2.78 22.72
CA LEU A 41 -9.20 -2.06 23.94
C LEU A 41 -8.11 -2.07 25.03
N ASP A 42 -6.90 -1.64 24.65
CA ASP A 42 -5.72 -1.57 25.53
C ASP A 42 -5.27 -2.91 26.16
N ALA A 43 -5.78 -4.05 25.67
CA ALA A 43 -5.34 -5.38 26.07
C ALA A 43 -4.71 -6.14 24.89
N ALA A 44 -3.57 -6.78 25.14
CA ALA A 44 -2.94 -7.64 24.16
C ALA A 44 -3.77 -8.92 23.96
N ARG A 45 -4.04 -9.27 22.71
CA ARG A 45 -4.80 -10.47 22.32
C ARG A 45 -3.91 -11.58 21.78
N GLU A 46 -2.86 -11.19 21.08
CA GLU A 46 -1.99 -12.11 20.39
C GLU A 46 -0.59 -11.50 20.27
N ARG A 47 0.44 -12.34 20.41
CA ARG A 47 1.81 -11.97 20.03
C ARG A 47 2.04 -12.36 18.58
N LEU A 48 2.43 -11.38 17.79
CA LEU A 48 2.74 -11.52 16.38
C LEU A 48 4.25 -11.69 16.21
N ASP A 49 4.64 -12.50 15.24
CA ASP A 49 5.99 -12.41 14.69
C ASP A 49 6.15 -11.13 13.85
N ALA A 50 7.41 -10.78 13.55
CA ALA A 50 7.73 -9.56 12.81
C ALA A 50 7.19 -9.57 11.37
N GLN A 51 7.15 -10.73 10.72
CA GLN A 51 6.70 -10.86 9.34
C GLN A 51 5.20 -10.57 9.25
N ARG A 52 4.40 -11.23 10.09
CA ARG A 52 2.95 -11.04 10.16
C ARG A 52 2.59 -9.63 10.61
N ALA A 53 3.35 -9.03 11.53
CA ALA A 53 3.18 -7.63 11.90
C ALA A 53 3.39 -6.69 10.71
N SER A 54 4.41 -6.94 9.88
CA SER A 54 4.71 -6.18 8.66
C SER A 54 3.62 -6.34 7.59
N GLU A 55 3.11 -7.56 7.40
CA GLU A 55 2.01 -7.84 6.45
C GLU A 55 0.72 -7.12 6.85
N ILE A 56 0.38 -7.15 8.15
CA ILE A 56 -0.77 -6.43 8.70
C ILE A 56 -0.59 -4.92 8.48
N ASP A 57 0.58 -4.36 8.81
CA ASP A 57 0.84 -2.92 8.62
C ASP A 57 0.72 -2.52 7.15
N SER A 58 1.34 -3.28 6.25
CA SER A 58 1.26 -3.04 4.79
C SER A 58 -0.18 -3.03 4.29
N THR A 59 -0.99 -3.99 4.74
CA THR A 59 -2.41 -4.09 4.38
C THR A 59 -3.22 -2.90 4.89
N LEU A 60 -2.97 -2.48 6.15
CA LEU A 60 -3.63 -1.31 6.72
C LEU A 60 -3.23 -0.02 6.01
N ARG A 61 -1.96 0.12 5.59
CA ARG A 61 -1.53 1.26 4.77
C ARG A 61 -2.21 1.30 3.41
N LEU A 62 -2.39 0.17 2.75
CA LEU A 62 -3.13 0.09 1.48
C LEU A 62 -4.59 0.51 1.66
N LEU A 63 -5.22 0.07 2.75
CA LEU A 63 -6.60 0.45 3.07
C LEU A 63 -6.71 1.96 3.37
N GLU A 64 -5.79 2.53 4.15
CA GLU A 64 -5.74 3.97 4.41
C GLU A 64 -5.55 4.78 3.13
N ALA A 65 -4.62 4.36 2.26
CA ALA A 65 -4.39 4.98 0.96
C ALA A 65 -5.66 4.99 0.09
N ALA A 66 -6.38 3.85 0.04
CA ALA A 66 -7.62 3.73 -0.71
C ALA A 66 -8.75 4.61 -0.14
N LEU A 67 -8.87 4.70 1.19
CA LEU A 67 -9.93 5.47 1.85
C LEU A 67 -9.69 6.98 1.78
N PHE A 68 -8.45 7.43 1.90
CA PHE A 68 -8.11 8.85 1.97
C PHE A 68 -7.53 9.41 0.66
N GLY A 69 -7.49 8.61 -0.41
CA GLY A 69 -6.98 9.03 -1.71
C GLY A 69 -5.50 9.44 -1.69
N THR A 70 -4.75 8.99 -0.69
CA THR A 70 -3.30 9.16 -0.67
C THR A 70 -2.75 8.20 -1.71
N ALA A 71 -2.17 8.73 -2.79
CA ALA A 71 -1.66 7.93 -3.89
C ALA A 71 -0.81 6.76 -3.36
N PRO A 72 -0.92 5.57 -3.96
CA PRO A 72 -0.08 4.46 -3.57
C PRO A 72 1.39 4.89 -3.74
N GLN A 73 2.28 4.35 -2.92
CA GLN A 73 3.73 4.60 -2.96
C GLN A 73 4.24 4.67 -4.42
N PRO A 74 5.27 5.47 -4.77
CA PRO A 74 5.66 5.69 -6.17
C PRO A 74 5.89 4.41 -7.00
N ASP A 75 6.13 3.27 -6.35
CA ASP A 75 6.34 1.97 -6.97
C ASP A 75 5.08 1.08 -7.05
N SER A 76 3.98 1.49 -6.43
CA SER A 76 2.67 0.81 -6.46
C SER A 76 1.80 1.34 -7.60
N VAL A 77 2.42 1.56 -8.76
CA VAL A 77 1.67 1.69 -10.01
C VAL A 77 1.07 0.32 -10.26
N PRO A 78 -0.27 0.15 -10.28
CA PRO A 78 -0.84 -1.08 -10.78
C PRO A 78 -0.20 -1.34 -12.15
N GLY A 79 0.34 -2.53 -12.40
CA GLY A 79 1.00 -2.88 -13.67
C GLY A 79 0.06 -2.86 -14.90
N PHE A 80 -1.05 -2.13 -14.81
CA PHE A 80 -2.06 -1.89 -15.81
C PHE A 80 -2.51 -0.42 -15.75
N SER A 81 -2.80 0.17 -16.91
CA SER A 81 -3.41 1.50 -16.99
C SER A 81 -4.88 1.46 -16.58
N LEU A 82 -5.37 2.48 -15.87
CA LEU A 82 -6.80 2.60 -15.58
C LEU A 82 -7.60 2.85 -16.88
N PRO A 83 -8.84 2.33 -17.01
CA PRO A 83 -9.67 2.55 -18.20
C PRO A 83 -9.87 4.03 -18.56
N SER A 84 -9.88 4.92 -17.57
CA SER A 84 -9.98 6.37 -17.75
C SER A 84 -8.75 7.01 -18.43
N ALA A 85 -7.61 6.33 -18.42
CA ALA A 85 -6.36 6.77 -19.03
C ALA A 85 -6.02 5.98 -20.32
N MET A 86 -6.85 5.01 -20.71
CA MET A 86 -6.66 4.22 -21.93
C MET A 86 -7.16 4.97 -23.16
N ASN A 87 -6.47 4.81 -24.28
CA ASN A 87 -7.03 5.16 -25.58
C ASN A 87 -8.09 4.13 -26.02
N ALA A 88 -8.82 4.43 -27.10
CA ALA A 88 -9.91 3.58 -27.58
C ALA A 88 -9.46 2.14 -27.94
N GLU A 89 -8.25 1.98 -28.49
CA GLU A 89 -7.71 0.68 -28.89
C GLU A 89 -7.35 -0.18 -27.66
N GLN A 90 -6.73 0.43 -26.66
CA GLN A 90 -6.39 -0.21 -25.39
C GLN A 90 -7.64 -0.65 -24.62
N LEU A 91 -8.69 0.18 -24.60
CA LEU A 91 -9.96 -0.17 -24.00
C LEU A 91 -10.66 -1.31 -24.76
N ALA A 92 -10.62 -1.31 -26.10
CA ALA A 92 -11.18 -2.38 -26.91
C ALA A 92 -10.48 -3.72 -26.63
N ALA A 93 -9.15 -3.73 -26.52
CA ALA A 93 -8.38 -4.91 -26.16
C ALA A 93 -8.75 -5.44 -24.76
N LEU A 94 -8.93 -4.55 -23.77
CA LEU A 94 -9.37 -4.91 -22.42
C LEU A 94 -10.78 -5.54 -22.41
N LEU A 95 -11.68 -5.07 -23.28
CA LEU A 95 -13.04 -5.59 -23.45
C LEU A 95 -13.08 -6.91 -24.26
N GLY A 96 -11.92 -7.46 -24.63
CA GLY A 96 -11.83 -8.73 -25.35
C GLY A 96 -12.02 -8.61 -26.87
N HIS A 97 -11.99 -7.39 -27.43
CA HIS A 97 -11.89 -7.23 -28.87
C HIS A 97 -10.47 -7.59 -29.33
N ALA A 98 -10.37 -8.23 -30.50
CA ALA A 98 -9.08 -8.59 -31.07
C ALA A 98 -8.18 -7.36 -31.20
N SER A 99 -7.07 -7.36 -30.46
CA SER A 99 -6.03 -6.35 -30.62
C SER A 99 -5.41 -6.53 -32.01
N PRO A 100 -5.31 -5.49 -32.86
CA PRO A 100 -4.59 -5.61 -34.12
C PRO A 100 -3.13 -5.99 -33.81
N PRO A 101 -2.48 -6.81 -34.67
CA PRO A 101 -1.08 -7.18 -34.44
C PRO A 101 -0.24 -5.90 -34.36
N LEU A 102 0.61 -5.80 -33.33
CA LEU A 102 1.58 -4.71 -33.16
C LEU A 102 2.40 -4.56 -34.43
N ALA A 103 2.06 -3.57 -35.26
CA ALA A 103 2.93 -3.11 -36.31
C ALA A 103 4.11 -2.39 -35.62
N PRO A 104 5.37 -2.69 -35.98
CA PRO A 104 6.52 -2.00 -35.40
C PRO A 104 6.39 -0.51 -35.69
N ALA A 105 6.40 0.29 -34.62
CA ALA A 105 6.24 1.73 -34.66
C ALA A 105 7.25 2.36 -35.62
N ALA A 106 6.78 2.82 -36.78
CA ALA A 106 7.54 3.75 -37.61
C ALA A 106 7.62 5.07 -36.85
N LEU A 107 8.75 5.29 -36.17
CA LEU A 107 9.19 6.59 -35.65
C LEU A 107 9.27 7.57 -36.82
N THR A 108 8.14 8.22 -37.14
CA THR A 108 8.13 9.39 -38.02
C THR A 108 8.05 10.62 -37.10
N PRO A 109 9.10 11.44 -37.02
CA PRO A 109 9.05 12.68 -36.26
C PRO A 109 8.06 13.67 -36.91
N PRO A 110 7.36 14.50 -36.12
CA PRO A 110 6.40 15.47 -36.65
C PRO A 110 7.13 16.53 -37.48
N GLN A 111 6.73 16.70 -38.74
CA GLN A 111 7.18 17.80 -39.59
C GLN A 111 6.43 19.09 -39.19
N PRO A 112 7.12 20.20 -38.91
CA PRO A 112 6.47 21.47 -38.62
C PRO A 112 5.86 22.08 -39.88
N SER A 113 4.55 22.41 -39.82
CA SER A 113 3.85 23.17 -40.85
C SER A 113 4.45 24.56 -40.99
N VAL A 114 5.17 24.81 -42.10
CA VAL A 114 5.47 26.17 -42.53
C VAL A 114 4.24 26.73 -43.22
N LYS A 115 3.76 27.86 -42.69
CA LYS A 115 2.64 28.64 -43.18
C LYS A 115 3.17 29.57 -44.27
N ASP A 116 2.81 29.33 -45.54
CA ASP A 116 3.11 30.29 -46.61
C ASP A 116 2.06 31.42 -46.64
N PRO A 117 2.49 32.69 -46.73
CA PRO A 117 1.61 33.83 -46.92
C PRO A 117 1.50 34.22 -48.40
N THR A 118 0.28 34.50 -48.87
CA THR A 118 -0.09 35.65 -49.74
C THR A 118 -1.57 35.56 -50.03
#